data_AF-A0A2M8AE95-F1
#
_entry.id   AF-A0A2M8AE95-F1
#
_cell.length_a   1.000
_cell.length_b   1.000
_cell.length_c   1.000
_cell.angle_alpha   90.00
_cell.angle_beta   90.00
_cell.angle_gamma   90.00
#
_symmetry.space_group_name_H-M   'P 1'
#
loop_
_entity.id
_entity.type
_entity.pdbx_description
1 polymer ?
#
loop_
_entity_poly.entity_id
_entity_poly.type
_entity_poly.pdbx_seq_one_letter_code
_entity_poly.pdbx_strand_id
1 'polypeptide(L)'
;MPKSLDGIKKLKPEDLQKSRQIILDFIGEKKAGGKVGDESLAPIRGGGAKKLDGITINKSKIKENAKSIQQDRAEKEEQAAREDWQKRIKAEEEKKEQERLDKIKKEEERLKIKEALTKQEAERKKIIEQEKQYKEQQDQEKERRRQAEQDKIKAEKLKIAEEKKLLKEALLIERRAEKEKRKLARAKKIKKYRKNIKIKLSAFLNLSRIFCKRTAAVLAYLLVLLLAFYIALSFIIIGFKIDNKLTRKIADYITIPALITNYGIVDYYDYQDKLAAAARQNYQTVSAADAAVKIKQQACQWAINNLIYQKLVAKYRLELAASASGNKYNLAKQVILDDEINQVSLARVQKIEDLLKAGKDFSEVKKFGDGFEEGAYLKRDLAESKFSQAINSLPIGQISSKIVTASGFYIIEKYSESGDVIAVKYIFVKAKTLDDYLTEKQNNLKVFSLVD
;
A
#
# COMPACT_ATOMS: atom_id res chain seq x y z
N MET A 1 -18.91 7.80 -27.36
CA MET A 1 -17.45 8.03 -27.38
C MET A 1 -16.90 7.69 -25.99
N PRO A 2 -15.83 6.90 -25.85
CA PRO A 2 -15.24 6.60 -24.55
C PRO A 2 -14.50 7.83 -24.00
N LYS A 3 -14.74 8.18 -22.73
CA LYS A 3 -13.89 9.12 -21.98
C LYS A 3 -12.81 8.31 -21.28
N SER A 4 -11.57 8.38 -21.77
CA SER A 4 -10.42 7.73 -21.13
C SER A 4 -10.06 8.44 -19.82
N LEU A 5 -10.22 7.74 -18.69
CA LEU A 5 -9.72 8.17 -17.38
C LEU A 5 -8.20 7.96 -17.28
N ASP A 6 -7.43 8.79 -18.01
CA ASP A 6 -5.97 8.80 -17.96
C ASP A 6 -5.49 10.00 -17.12
N GLY A 7 -5.63 9.86 -15.80
CA GLY A 7 -5.42 10.93 -14.80
C GLY A 7 -4.27 10.68 -13.82
N ILE A 8 -3.61 9.51 -13.87
CA ILE A 8 -2.54 9.16 -12.93
C ILE A 8 -1.23 9.79 -13.40
N LYS A 9 -0.96 11.01 -12.93
CA LYS A 9 0.36 11.64 -13.06
C LYS A 9 1.43 10.71 -12.48
N LYS A 10 2.34 10.22 -13.32
CA LYS A 10 3.54 9.50 -12.88
C LYS A 10 4.36 10.43 -11.97
N LEU A 11 4.47 10.07 -10.69
CA LEU A 11 5.32 10.76 -9.72
C LEU A 11 6.78 10.71 -10.20
N LYS A 12 7.56 11.77 -9.91
CA LYS A 12 9.00 11.75 -10.16
C LYS A 12 9.68 10.79 -9.18
N PRO A 13 10.79 10.15 -9.55
CA PRO A 13 11.54 9.29 -8.63
C PRO A 13 12.01 10.04 -7.37
N GLU A 14 12.29 11.34 -7.46
CA GLU A 14 12.62 12.22 -6.33
C GLU A 14 11.49 12.31 -5.29
N ASP A 15 10.23 12.44 -5.74
CA ASP A 15 9.06 12.52 -4.86
C ASP A 15 8.74 11.14 -4.27
N LEU A 16 9.00 10.08 -5.03
CA LEU A 16 8.90 8.67 -4.61
C LEU A 16 9.98 8.29 -3.58
N GLN A 17 11.15 8.94 -3.59
CA GLN A 17 12.15 8.81 -2.53
C GLN A 17 11.72 9.57 -1.27
N LYS A 18 11.20 10.80 -1.39
CA LYS A 18 10.72 11.59 -0.24
C LYS A 18 9.56 10.91 0.49
N SER A 19 8.58 10.34 -0.21
CA SER A 19 7.50 9.59 0.44
C SER A 19 8.01 8.34 1.15
N ARG A 20 9.01 7.65 0.59
CA ARG A 20 9.70 6.52 1.25
C ARG A 20 10.44 6.96 2.52
N GLN A 21 11.11 8.11 2.48
CA GLN A 21 11.80 8.70 3.63
C GLN A 21 10.82 8.93 4.79
N ILE A 22 9.71 9.63 4.51
CA ILE A 22 8.66 9.94 5.51
C ILE A 22 8.07 8.66 6.12
N ILE A 23 7.83 7.61 5.32
CA ILE A 23 7.31 6.33 5.83
C ILE A 23 8.34 5.61 6.72
N LEU A 24 9.63 5.63 6.36
CA LEU A 24 10.69 5.01 7.17
C LEU A 24 10.92 5.76 8.49
N ASP A 25 10.92 7.10 8.46
CA ASP A 25 11.05 7.93 9.65
C ASP A 25 9.85 7.74 10.62
N PHE A 26 8.65 7.46 10.09
CA PHE A 26 7.44 7.20 10.88
C PHE A 26 7.40 5.78 11.51
N ILE A 27 8.16 4.81 10.98
CA ILE A 27 8.20 3.43 11.48
C ILE A 27 9.30 3.24 12.55
N GLY A 28 10.25 4.18 12.67
CA GLY A 28 11.19 4.24 13.81
C GLY A 28 12.42 3.31 13.72
N GLU A 29 12.68 2.69 12.57
CA GLU A 29 13.85 1.82 12.37
C GLU A 29 15.18 2.60 12.32
N LYS A 30 15.84 2.74 13.47
CA LYS A 30 17.25 3.16 13.53
C LYS A 30 18.15 2.10 12.89
N LYS A 31 18.74 2.40 11.73
CA LYS A 31 19.79 1.56 11.13
C LYS A 31 21.09 1.63 11.92
N ALA A 32 21.47 0.51 12.53
CA ALA A 32 22.84 0.22 12.95
C ALA A 32 23.55 -0.65 11.88
N GLY A 33 24.88 -0.54 11.71
CA GLY A 33 25.57 -1.49 10.80
C GLY A 33 26.97 -1.24 10.22
N GLY A 34 27.90 -0.54 10.87
CA GLY A 34 29.36 -0.67 10.62
C GLY A 34 29.92 -0.33 9.22
N LYS A 35 31.21 -0.59 8.90
CA LYS A 35 32.40 -0.93 9.73
C LYS A 35 33.71 -0.73 8.91
N VAL A 36 34.88 -0.85 9.56
CA VAL A 36 36.28 -0.88 9.01
C VAL A 36 36.84 0.51 8.60
N GLY A 37 38.08 0.91 8.95
CA GLY A 37 39.05 0.23 9.84
C GLY A 37 40.40 0.98 10.06
N ASP A 38 41.13 0.47 11.06
CA ASP A 38 42.57 0.51 11.38
C ASP A 38 43.36 1.77 11.86
N GLU A 39 44.22 1.45 12.86
CA GLU A 39 45.55 1.98 13.26
C GLU A 39 45.78 3.51 13.47
N SER A 40 46.42 4.01 14.54
CA SER A 40 47.41 3.40 15.46
C SER A 40 47.70 4.20 16.78
N LEU A 41 48.14 3.48 17.83
CA LEU A 41 49.15 3.83 18.88
C LEU A 41 48.92 4.92 19.99
N ALA A 42 48.94 4.41 21.25
CA ALA A 42 49.74 4.84 22.43
C ALA A 42 49.37 6.07 23.34
N PRO A 43 49.10 5.85 24.65
CA PRO A 43 49.01 6.89 25.71
C PRO A 43 49.94 6.67 26.94
N ILE A 44 50.53 7.73 27.55
CA ILE A 44 51.42 7.63 28.75
C ILE A 44 51.35 8.83 29.73
N ARG A 45 51.11 8.54 31.04
CA ARG A 45 51.38 9.32 32.31
C ARG A 45 50.70 10.70 32.55
N GLY A 46 50.48 11.14 33.81
CA GLY A 46 50.51 10.41 35.10
C GLY A 46 50.85 11.23 36.38
N GLY A 47 50.22 10.88 37.53
CA GLY A 47 50.49 11.40 38.90
C GLY A 47 49.67 12.65 39.30
N GLY A 48 49.21 12.89 40.53
CA GLY A 48 49.25 12.21 41.86
C GLY A 48 48.23 12.93 42.81
N ALA A 49 48.26 12.98 44.16
CA ALA A 49 48.83 12.25 45.31
C ALA A 49 48.37 13.02 46.60
N LYS A 50 48.27 12.54 47.87
CA LYS A 50 48.39 11.22 48.56
C LYS A 50 47.83 11.38 50.03
N LYS A 51 47.22 10.33 50.62
CA LYS A 51 46.97 10.07 52.07
C LYS A 51 45.96 10.99 52.84
N LEU A 52 45.21 10.61 53.90
CA LEU A 52 45.16 9.55 54.95
C LEU A 52 46.13 9.65 56.15
N ASP A 53 45.59 9.86 57.36
CA ASP A 53 45.63 8.91 58.52
C ASP A 53 45.04 9.58 59.78
N GLY A 54 44.79 8.81 60.86
CA GLY A 54 44.39 9.31 62.18
C GLY A 54 44.83 8.36 63.30
N ILE A 55 45.00 8.85 64.53
CA ILE A 55 45.47 8.06 65.70
C ILE A 55 45.01 8.69 67.03
N THR A 56 44.94 7.88 68.10
CA THR A 56 44.43 8.21 69.44
C THR A 56 45.53 8.43 70.47
N ILE A 57 45.20 9.03 71.63
CA ILE A 57 46.00 8.91 72.87
C ILE A 57 45.09 9.00 74.12
N ASN A 58 45.53 8.51 75.29
CA ASN A 58 44.63 7.83 76.23
C ASN A 58 45.01 7.97 77.74
N LYS A 59 44.25 8.81 78.48
CA LYS A 59 44.06 8.83 79.97
C LYS A 59 45.26 9.08 80.90
N SER A 60 45.04 9.87 81.97
CA SER A 60 45.36 9.60 83.40
C SER A 60 45.04 10.87 84.23
N LYS A 61 44.34 10.88 85.39
CA LYS A 61 44.30 10.09 86.66
C LYS A 61 45.14 10.72 87.79
N ILE A 62 44.48 11.08 88.90
CA ILE A 62 44.83 11.00 90.35
C ILE A 62 43.77 11.88 91.08
N LYS A 63 42.76 11.33 91.78
CA LYS A 63 42.70 10.73 93.15
C LYS A 63 42.88 11.79 94.27
N GLU A 64 41.82 12.11 95.03
CA GLU A 64 41.47 11.61 96.41
C GLU A 64 42.24 12.33 97.53
N ASN A 65 41.77 12.57 98.76
CA ASN A 65 40.52 12.30 99.52
C ASN A 65 40.44 13.35 100.68
N ALA A 66 39.30 14.00 100.99
CA ALA A 66 38.20 13.61 101.90
C ALA A 66 38.33 14.03 103.40
N LYS A 67 37.21 14.58 103.93
CA LYS A 67 36.75 14.67 105.36
C LYS A 67 37.48 15.58 106.39
N SER A 68 36.76 16.65 106.74
CA SER A 68 36.43 17.13 108.10
C SER A 68 37.34 16.76 109.30
N ILE A 69 37.92 17.78 109.94
CA ILE A 69 38.09 17.88 111.40
C ILE A 69 38.15 19.37 111.81
N GLN A 70 37.74 19.61 113.05
CA GLN A 70 37.36 20.89 113.66
C GLN A 70 38.43 22.00 113.71
N GLN A 71 37.95 23.25 113.59
CA GLN A 71 38.24 24.47 114.39
C GLN A 71 39.68 24.90 114.77
N ASP A 72 39.83 26.22 114.95
CA ASP A 72 40.91 26.92 115.68
C ASP A 72 42.31 27.10 115.04
N ARG A 73 42.40 27.25 113.70
CA ARG A 73 43.56 27.90 113.03
C ARG A 73 43.22 28.94 111.94
N ALA A 74 41.97 29.42 111.89
CA ALA A 74 41.48 30.27 110.80
C ALA A 74 42.19 31.64 110.63
N GLU A 75 42.67 32.26 111.71
CA GLU A 75 43.05 33.68 111.71
C GLU A 75 44.39 34.03 111.05
N LYS A 76 45.25 33.04 110.74
CA LYS A 76 46.61 33.30 110.20
C LYS A 76 46.78 33.01 108.71
N GLU A 77 45.97 32.14 108.11
CA GLU A 77 45.96 32.00 106.65
C GLU A 77 45.18 33.13 105.97
N GLU A 78 44.19 33.72 106.65
CA GLU A 78 43.32 34.73 106.04
C GLU A 78 44.06 36.02 105.64
N GLN A 79 45.06 36.45 106.43
CA GLN A 79 45.87 37.63 106.09
C GLN A 79 46.75 37.39 104.85
N ALA A 80 47.39 36.23 104.74
CA ALA A 80 48.17 35.86 103.56
C ALA A 80 47.28 35.68 102.32
N ALA A 81 46.10 35.07 102.47
CA ALA A 81 45.13 34.90 101.40
C ALA A 81 44.60 36.24 100.87
N ARG A 82 44.33 37.22 101.75
CA ARG A 82 43.84 38.56 101.37
C ARG A 82 44.87 39.33 100.52
N GLU A 83 46.17 39.23 100.81
CA GLU A 83 47.21 39.88 99.99
C GLU A 83 47.38 39.24 98.61
N ASP A 84 47.41 37.91 98.52
CA ASP A 84 47.54 37.22 97.23
C ASP A 84 46.27 37.41 96.37
N TRP A 85 45.09 37.46 97.00
CA TRP A 85 43.82 37.78 96.33
C TRP A 85 43.81 39.19 95.72
N GLN A 86 44.29 40.21 96.44
CA GLN A 86 44.40 41.57 95.87
C GLN A 86 45.40 41.67 94.70
N LYS A 87 46.53 40.94 94.77
CA LYS A 87 47.48 40.87 93.65
C LYS A 87 46.89 40.15 92.44
N ARG A 88 46.13 39.06 92.65
CA ARG A 88 45.40 38.35 91.59
C ARG A 88 44.33 39.22 90.94
N ILE A 89 43.53 39.97 91.70
CA ILE A 89 42.49 40.84 91.13
C ILE A 89 43.10 41.89 90.20
N LYS A 90 44.14 42.63 90.63
CA LYS A 90 44.78 43.63 89.75
C LYS A 90 45.34 43.01 88.47
N ALA A 91 46.04 41.88 88.59
CA ALA A 91 46.57 41.16 87.42
C ALA A 91 45.47 40.58 86.50
N GLU A 92 44.28 40.28 87.03
CA GLU A 92 43.13 39.79 86.26
C GLU A 92 42.35 40.95 85.62
N GLU A 93 42.26 42.10 86.26
CA GLU A 93 41.68 43.33 85.70
C GLU A 93 42.55 43.90 84.57
N GLU A 94 43.86 44.01 84.77
CA GLU A 94 44.81 44.42 83.72
C GLU A 94 44.75 43.47 82.51
N LYS A 95 44.63 42.14 82.74
CA LYS A 95 44.39 41.16 81.67
C LYS A 95 43.06 41.37 80.95
N LYS A 96 41.97 41.62 81.67
CA LYS A 96 40.65 41.85 81.08
C LYS A 96 40.61 43.16 80.28
N GLU A 97 41.35 44.18 80.70
CA GLU A 97 41.47 45.44 79.98
C GLU A 97 42.34 45.30 78.71
N GLN A 98 43.50 44.63 78.80
CA GLN A 98 44.29 44.28 77.62
C GLN A 98 43.50 43.39 76.64
N GLU A 99 42.77 42.38 77.11
CA GLU A 99 41.89 41.58 76.25
C GLU A 99 40.77 42.39 75.59
N ARG A 100 40.23 43.42 76.25
CA ARG A 100 39.24 44.33 75.64
C ARG A 100 39.87 45.19 74.55
N LEU A 101 41.03 45.79 74.82
CA LEU A 101 41.77 46.59 73.84
C LEU A 101 42.19 45.76 72.62
N ASP A 102 42.62 44.51 72.82
CA ASP A 102 42.99 43.61 71.74
C ASP A 102 41.78 43.12 70.93
N LYS A 103 40.61 42.95 71.55
CA LYS A 103 39.35 42.64 70.84
C LYS A 103 38.90 43.82 69.99
N ILE A 104 38.93 45.04 70.53
CA ILE A 104 38.59 46.27 69.80
C ILE A 104 39.52 46.46 68.58
N LYS A 105 40.84 46.32 68.75
CA LYS A 105 41.81 46.38 67.64
C LYS A 105 41.52 45.34 66.55
N LYS A 106 41.25 44.08 66.94
CA LYS A 106 40.93 42.99 66.00
C LYS A 106 39.59 43.18 65.28
N GLU A 107 38.64 43.91 65.88
CA GLU A 107 37.39 44.29 65.21
C GLU A 107 37.59 45.48 64.27
N GLU A 108 38.37 46.50 64.64
CA GLU A 108 38.77 47.57 63.72
C GLU A 108 39.53 47.05 62.48
N GLU A 109 40.49 46.15 62.67
CA GLU A 109 41.22 45.52 61.56
C GLU A 109 40.27 44.72 60.66
N ARG A 110 39.33 43.97 61.25
CA ARG A 110 38.29 43.24 60.48
C ARG A 110 37.36 44.16 59.71
N LEU A 111 37.03 45.35 60.23
CA LEU A 111 36.25 46.36 59.52
C LEU A 111 37.06 46.96 58.36
N LYS A 112 38.31 47.36 58.61
CA LYS A 112 39.24 47.88 57.59
C LYS A 112 39.49 46.88 56.45
N ILE A 113 39.64 45.58 56.77
CA ILE A 113 39.75 44.50 55.79
C ILE A 113 38.44 44.31 54.99
N LYS A 114 37.27 44.34 55.64
CA LYS A 114 35.98 44.26 54.94
C LYS A 114 35.77 45.43 53.97
N GLU A 115 36.10 46.65 54.37
CA GLU A 115 36.02 47.81 53.48
C GLU A 115 37.00 47.75 52.30
N ALA A 116 38.22 47.24 52.51
CA ALA A 116 39.17 47.04 51.43
C ALA A 116 38.65 46.02 50.41
N LEU A 117 38.06 44.92 50.88
CA LEU A 117 37.46 43.88 50.03
C LEU A 117 36.25 44.40 49.25
N THR A 118 35.32 45.14 49.87
CA THR A 118 34.15 45.68 49.15
C THR A 118 34.53 46.72 48.10
N LYS A 119 35.54 47.55 48.37
CA LYS A 119 36.12 48.48 47.39
C LYS A 119 36.74 47.72 46.21
N GLN A 120 37.57 46.70 46.48
CA GLN A 120 38.21 45.88 45.44
C GLN A 120 37.19 45.06 44.60
N GLU A 121 36.11 44.57 45.21
CA GLU A 121 35.00 43.94 44.47
C GLU A 121 34.24 44.93 43.58
N ALA A 122 34.00 46.15 44.04
CA ALA A 122 33.31 47.18 43.27
C ALA A 122 34.15 47.60 42.04
N GLU A 123 35.46 47.72 42.20
CA GLU A 123 36.39 47.98 41.09
C GLU A 123 36.44 46.81 40.09
N ARG A 124 36.55 45.56 40.56
CA ARG A 124 36.48 44.37 39.70
C ARG A 124 35.16 44.29 38.91
N LYS A 125 34.02 44.63 39.53
CA LYS A 125 32.72 44.67 38.84
C LYS A 125 32.72 45.71 37.71
N LYS A 126 33.22 46.92 37.95
CA LYS A 126 33.37 47.98 36.93
C LYS A 126 34.27 47.56 35.76
N ILE A 127 35.42 46.92 36.05
CA ILE A 127 36.34 46.43 35.02
C ILE A 127 35.68 45.36 34.14
N ILE A 128 34.99 44.37 34.75
CA ILE A 128 34.27 43.31 34.02
C ILE A 128 33.14 43.90 33.16
N GLU A 129 32.46 44.94 33.62
CA GLU A 129 31.38 45.60 32.90
C GLU A 129 31.89 46.42 31.70
N GLN A 130 33.00 47.16 31.88
CA GLN A 130 33.70 47.83 30.77
C GLN A 130 34.24 46.84 29.73
N GLU A 131 34.82 45.72 30.16
CA GLU A 131 35.34 44.69 29.26
C GLU A 131 34.21 44.02 28.44
N LYS A 132 33.03 43.82 29.03
CA LYS A 132 31.83 43.37 28.32
C LYS A 132 31.37 44.38 27.27
N GLN A 133 31.21 45.65 27.63
CA GLN A 133 30.77 46.70 26.70
C GLN A 133 31.76 46.85 25.52
N TYR A 134 33.06 46.76 25.78
CA TYR A 134 34.09 46.81 24.74
C TYR A 134 34.04 45.60 23.79
N LYS A 135 33.84 44.39 24.32
CA LYS A 135 33.64 43.18 23.50
C LYS A 135 32.38 43.25 22.64
N GLU A 136 31.27 43.71 23.22
CA GLU A 136 30.00 43.88 22.52
C GLU A 136 30.12 44.90 21.37
N GLN A 137 30.80 46.04 21.59
CA GLN A 137 31.09 47.00 20.53
C GLN A 137 31.95 46.41 19.40
N GLN A 138 33.00 45.64 19.73
CA GLN A 138 33.82 44.98 18.71
C GLN A 138 33.03 43.95 17.88
N ASP A 139 32.13 43.20 18.50
CA ASP A 139 31.35 42.18 17.79
C ASP A 139 30.23 42.82 16.94
N GLN A 140 29.57 43.88 17.42
CA GLN A 140 28.69 44.71 16.59
C GLN A 140 29.42 45.33 15.39
N GLU A 141 30.68 45.75 15.54
CA GLU A 141 31.47 46.27 14.41
C GLU A 141 31.85 45.18 13.41
N LYS A 142 32.23 43.99 13.88
CA LYS A 142 32.50 42.82 13.02
C LYS A 142 31.25 42.40 12.25
N GLU A 143 30.06 42.44 12.86
CA GLU A 143 28.81 42.16 12.16
C GLU A 143 28.48 43.21 11.11
N ARG A 144 28.61 44.50 11.42
CA ARG A 144 28.44 45.58 10.42
C ARG A 144 29.40 45.44 9.23
N ARG A 145 30.66 45.11 9.48
CA ARG A 145 31.66 44.83 8.42
C ARG A 145 31.24 43.62 7.56
N ARG A 146 30.81 42.52 8.18
CA ARG A 146 30.30 41.31 7.48
C ARG A 146 29.04 41.59 6.65
N GLN A 147 28.10 42.38 7.16
CA GLN A 147 26.89 42.79 6.43
C GLN A 147 27.26 43.62 5.20
N ALA A 148 28.09 44.66 5.36
CA ALA A 148 28.55 45.51 4.27
C ALA A 148 29.35 44.73 3.19
N GLU A 149 30.12 43.71 3.58
CA GLU A 149 30.81 42.82 2.65
C GLU A 149 29.83 41.90 1.90
N GLN A 150 28.86 41.29 2.60
CA GLN A 150 27.81 40.49 1.97
C GLN A 150 26.98 41.32 0.98
N ASP A 151 26.67 42.58 1.29
CA ASP A 151 25.85 43.43 0.43
C ASP A 151 26.61 43.92 -0.81
N LYS A 152 27.93 44.15 -0.71
CA LYS A 152 28.81 44.31 -1.90
C LYS A 152 28.76 43.07 -2.79
N ILE A 153 28.91 41.88 -2.20
CA ILE A 153 28.88 40.60 -2.92
C ILE A 153 27.49 40.35 -3.56
N LYS A 154 26.39 40.75 -2.91
CA LYS A 154 25.03 40.69 -3.49
C LYS A 154 24.90 41.66 -4.68
N ALA A 155 25.34 42.90 -4.54
CA ALA A 155 25.27 43.92 -5.59
C ALA A 155 26.09 43.53 -6.84
N GLU A 156 27.30 42.98 -6.65
CA GLU A 156 28.13 42.49 -7.75
C GLU A 156 27.48 41.29 -8.46
N LYS A 157 26.95 40.32 -7.70
CA LYS A 157 26.22 39.17 -8.25
C LYS A 157 24.96 39.59 -9.02
N LEU A 158 24.29 40.67 -8.63
CA LEU A 158 23.14 41.23 -9.36
C LEU A 158 23.58 41.81 -10.71
N LYS A 159 24.62 42.66 -10.75
CA LYS A 159 25.17 43.20 -12.01
C LYS A 159 25.58 42.09 -12.99
N ILE A 160 26.36 41.12 -12.51
CA ILE A 160 26.78 39.95 -13.30
C ILE A 160 25.57 39.12 -13.77
N ALA A 161 24.48 39.07 -13.01
CA ALA A 161 23.25 38.39 -13.43
C ALA A 161 22.47 39.18 -14.50
N GLU A 162 22.50 40.51 -14.48
CA GLU A 162 21.85 41.39 -15.46
C GLU A 162 22.57 41.40 -16.80
N GLU A 163 23.90 41.53 -16.81
CA GLU A 163 24.73 41.35 -18.01
C GLU A 163 24.48 39.97 -18.65
N LYS A 164 24.39 38.91 -17.83
CA LYS A 164 24.06 37.55 -18.28
C LYS A 164 22.60 37.37 -18.70
N LYS A 165 21.67 38.28 -18.41
CA LYS A 165 20.32 38.31 -19.01
C LYS A 165 20.40 38.96 -20.39
N LEU A 166 20.94 40.18 -20.48
CA LEU A 166 21.06 40.95 -21.73
C LEU A 166 21.80 40.15 -22.82
N LEU A 167 22.93 39.52 -22.49
CA LEU A 167 23.69 38.69 -23.42
C LEU A 167 22.93 37.44 -23.87
N LYS A 168 22.11 36.83 -23.00
CA LYS A 168 21.22 35.71 -23.39
C LYS A 168 20.09 36.19 -24.30
N GLU A 169 19.54 37.36 -24.06
CA GLU A 169 18.45 37.93 -24.87
C GLU A 169 18.94 38.30 -26.28
N ALA A 170 20.11 38.92 -26.39
CA ALA A 170 20.77 39.17 -27.68
C ALA A 170 20.99 37.87 -28.47
N LEU A 171 21.59 36.84 -27.85
CA LEU A 171 21.78 35.52 -28.47
C LEU A 171 20.45 34.82 -28.83
N LEU A 172 19.37 35.06 -28.07
CA LEU A 172 18.04 34.53 -28.40
C LEU A 172 17.40 35.25 -29.59
N ILE A 173 17.61 36.57 -29.73
CA ILE A 173 17.14 37.35 -30.89
C ILE A 173 17.88 36.91 -32.15
N GLU A 174 19.21 36.80 -32.11
CA GLU A 174 20.01 36.31 -33.23
C GLU A 174 19.60 34.89 -33.63
N ARG A 175 19.52 33.96 -32.67
CA ARG A 175 19.06 32.58 -32.90
C ARG A 175 17.61 32.51 -33.40
N ARG A 176 16.74 33.49 -33.12
CA ARG A 176 15.40 33.59 -33.73
C ARG A 176 15.52 34.00 -35.19
N ALA A 177 16.23 35.10 -35.50
CA ALA A 177 16.42 35.57 -36.87
C ALA A 177 17.08 34.51 -37.79
N GLU A 178 18.07 33.78 -37.27
CA GLU A 178 18.75 32.70 -38.00
C GLU A 178 17.82 31.49 -38.23
N LYS A 179 17.03 31.11 -37.22
CA LYS A 179 15.96 30.10 -37.38
C LYS A 179 14.89 30.52 -38.39
N GLU A 180 14.52 31.79 -38.46
CA GLU A 180 13.56 32.33 -39.44
C GLU A 180 14.13 32.25 -40.86
N LYS A 181 15.36 32.70 -41.09
CA LYS A 181 16.08 32.54 -42.37
C LYS A 181 16.17 31.05 -42.78
N ARG A 182 16.52 30.15 -41.85
CA ARG A 182 16.52 28.69 -42.06
C ARG A 182 15.12 28.13 -42.37
N LYS A 183 14.06 28.57 -41.67
CA LYS A 183 12.66 28.18 -41.94
C LYS A 183 12.24 28.60 -43.35
N LEU A 184 12.50 29.84 -43.75
CA LEU A 184 12.13 30.37 -45.08
C LEU A 184 12.87 29.65 -46.20
N ALA A 185 14.17 29.37 -46.03
CA ALA A 185 14.95 28.58 -46.98
C ALA A 185 14.40 27.13 -47.10
N ARG A 186 14.11 26.47 -45.98
CA ARG A 186 13.47 25.14 -45.95
C ARG A 186 12.08 25.18 -46.61
N ALA A 187 11.25 26.19 -46.33
CA ALA A 187 9.93 26.35 -46.91
C ALA A 187 9.99 26.54 -48.44
N LYS A 188 10.95 27.32 -48.96
CA LYS A 188 11.18 27.46 -50.41
C LYS A 188 11.60 26.11 -51.05
N LYS A 189 12.52 25.36 -50.44
CA LYS A 189 12.91 24.01 -50.91
C LYS A 189 11.73 23.02 -50.86
N ILE A 190 10.98 22.98 -49.76
CA ILE A 190 9.80 22.11 -49.58
C ILE A 190 8.68 22.48 -50.57
N LYS A 191 8.44 23.76 -50.88
CA LYS A 191 7.45 24.17 -51.89
C LYS A 191 7.83 23.67 -53.29
N LYS A 192 9.11 23.72 -53.69
CA LYS A 192 9.58 23.11 -54.96
C LYS A 192 9.40 21.59 -54.95
N TYR A 193 9.88 20.91 -53.90
CA TYR A 193 9.80 19.45 -53.78
C TYR A 193 8.35 18.93 -53.76
N ARG A 194 7.44 19.62 -53.05
CA ARG A 194 6.00 19.30 -53.04
C ARG A 194 5.32 19.47 -54.40
N LYS A 195 5.74 20.42 -55.25
CA LYS A 195 5.20 20.52 -56.63
C LYS A 195 5.61 19.31 -57.46
N ASN A 196 6.90 18.96 -57.46
CA ASN A 196 7.41 17.84 -58.25
C ASN A 196 6.86 16.49 -57.75
N ILE A 197 6.73 16.30 -56.43
CA ILE A 197 6.03 15.13 -55.86
C ILE A 197 4.57 15.14 -56.27
N LYS A 198 3.81 16.24 -56.14
CA LYS A 198 2.38 16.24 -56.48
C LYS A 198 2.11 15.76 -57.90
N ILE A 199 2.92 16.20 -58.88
CA ILE A 199 2.78 15.82 -60.29
C ILE A 199 3.07 14.32 -60.49
N LYS A 200 4.21 13.82 -59.98
CA LYS A 200 4.56 12.39 -60.08
C LYS A 200 3.56 11.50 -59.33
N LEU A 201 3.10 11.95 -58.15
CA LEU A 201 2.14 11.22 -57.34
C LEU A 201 0.74 11.23 -57.95
N SER A 202 0.27 12.32 -58.58
CA SER A 202 -1.02 12.32 -59.28
C SER A 202 -1.02 11.44 -60.52
N ALA A 203 0.08 11.40 -61.26
CA ALA A 203 0.24 10.47 -62.38
C ALA A 203 0.23 9.01 -61.87
N PHE A 204 1.03 8.70 -60.85
CA PHE A 204 1.09 7.37 -60.25
C PHE A 204 -0.26 6.94 -59.64
N LEU A 205 -0.96 7.83 -58.93
CA LEU A 205 -2.27 7.55 -58.33
C LEU A 205 -3.37 7.34 -59.38
N ASN A 206 -3.33 8.05 -60.50
CA ASN A 206 -4.31 7.84 -61.58
C ASN A 206 -4.04 6.55 -62.35
N LEU A 207 -2.76 6.20 -62.58
CA LEU A 207 -2.40 4.92 -63.17
C LEU A 207 -2.75 3.75 -62.23
N SER A 208 -2.40 3.85 -60.94
CA SER A 208 -2.73 2.81 -59.96
C SER A 208 -4.24 2.69 -59.74
N ARG A 209 -5.03 3.77 -59.77
CA ARG A 209 -6.50 3.69 -59.76
C ARG A 209 -7.08 2.82 -60.89
N ILE A 210 -6.47 2.82 -62.08
CA ILE A 210 -6.93 1.99 -63.20
C ILE A 210 -6.56 0.53 -62.98
N PHE A 211 -5.30 0.24 -62.63
CA PHE A 211 -4.86 -1.12 -62.34
C PHE A 211 -5.57 -1.72 -61.12
N CYS A 212 -5.61 -1.01 -59.98
CA CYS A 212 -6.28 -1.44 -58.76
C CYS A 212 -7.78 -1.69 -58.95
N LYS A 213 -8.48 -0.96 -59.83
CA LYS A 213 -9.89 -1.29 -60.15
C LYS A 213 -10.02 -2.65 -60.82
N ARG A 214 -9.16 -2.96 -61.80
CA ARG A 214 -9.17 -4.26 -62.50
C ARG A 214 -8.70 -5.40 -61.59
N THR A 215 -7.61 -5.22 -60.84
CA THR A 215 -7.12 -6.27 -59.92
C THR A 215 -8.05 -6.49 -58.73
N ALA A 216 -8.67 -5.45 -58.17
CA ALA A 216 -9.68 -5.63 -57.13
C ALA A 216 -10.94 -6.34 -57.64
N ALA A 217 -11.37 -6.09 -58.89
CA ALA A 217 -12.48 -6.83 -59.50
C ALA A 217 -12.14 -8.31 -59.69
N VAL A 218 -10.94 -8.64 -60.17
CA VAL A 218 -10.46 -10.03 -60.31
C VAL A 218 -10.32 -10.72 -58.95
N LEU A 219 -9.78 -10.03 -57.94
CA LEU A 219 -9.66 -10.57 -56.57
C LEU A 219 -11.03 -10.78 -55.91
N ALA A 220 -11.99 -9.86 -56.11
CA ALA A 220 -13.35 -10.02 -55.63
C ALA A 220 -14.07 -11.19 -56.32
N TYR A 221 -13.90 -11.35 -57.64
CA TYR A 221 -14.43 -12.50 -58.38
C TYR A 221 -13.83 -13.82 -57.89
N LEU A 222 -12.52 -13.87 -57.67
CA LEU A 222 -11.82 -15.03 -57.13
C LEU A 222 -12.30 -15.38 -55.71
N LEU A 223 -12.55 -14.38 -54.87
CA LEU A 223 -13.12 -14.58 -53.52
C LEU A 223 -14.55 -15.13 -53.59
N VAL A 224 -15.39 -14.62 -54.49
CA VAL A 224 -16.74 -15.15 -54.73
C VAL A 224 -16.70 -16.60 -55.25
N LEU A 225 -15.75 -16.93 -56.14
CA LEU A 225 -15.56 -18.28 -56.65
C LEU A 225 -15.10 -19.24 -55.55
N LEU A 226 -14.15 -18.84 -54.69
CA LEU A 226 -13.75 -19.63 -53.51
C LEU A 226 -14.91 -19.83 -52.53
N LEU A 227 -15.73 -18.81 -52.30
CA LEU A 227 -16.91 -18.90 -51.44
C LEU A 227 -17.95 -19.89 -52.01
N ALA A 228 -18.23 -19.82 -53.32
CA ALA A 228 -19.12 -20.75 -54.01
C ALA A 228 -18.59 -22.19 -53.98
N PHE A 229 -17.28 -22.38 -54.17
CA PHE A 229 -16.63 -23.69 -54.07
C PHE A 229 -16.72 -24.26 -52.64
N TYR A 230 -16.47 -23.44 -51.61
CA TYR A 230 -16.63 -23.85 -50.20
C TYR A 230 -18.08 -24.26 -49.87
N ILE A 231 -19.07 -23.51 -50.35
CA ILE A 231 -20.50 -23.84 -50.16
C ILE A 231 -20.83 -25.17 -50.84
N ALA A 232 -20.40 -25.36 -52.10
CA ALA A 232 -20.61 -26.62 -52.83
C ALA A 232 -19.91 -27.81 -52.14
N LEU A 233 -18.67 -27.64 -51.68
CA LEU A 233 -17.93 -28.66 -50.93
C LEU A 233 -18.65 -29.04 -49.62
N SER A 234 -19.19 -28.05 -48.89
CA SER A 234 -19.97 -28.29 -47.67
C SER A 234 -21.21 -29.14 -47.96
N PHE A 235 -21.99 -28.78 -48.99
CA PHE A 235 -23.16 -29.57 -49.39
C PHE A 235 -22.81 -31.00 -49.84
N ILE A 236 -21.69 -31.19 -50.55
CA ILE A 236 -21.21 -32.51 -50.97
C ILE A 236 -20.83 -33.37 -49.75
N ILE A 237 -20.04 -32.83 -48.81
CA ILE A 237 -19.59 -33.60 -47.64
C ILE A 237 -20.77 -34.00 -46.75
N ILE A 238 -21.72 -33.09 -46.52
CA ILE A 238 -22.88 -33.34 -45.67
C ILE A 238 -23.88 -34.28 -46.36
N GLY A 239 -24.22 -34.02 -47.63
CA GLY A 239 -25.21 -34.79 -48.39
C GLY A 239 -24.79 -36.25 -48.65
N PHE A 240 -23.51 -36.47 -48.98
CA PHE A 240 -22.95 -37.83 -49.14
C PHE A 240 -22.38 -38.41 -47.83
N LYS A 241 -22.52 -37.71 -46.70
CA LYS A 241 -22.06 -38.10 -45.35
C LYS A 241 -20.60 -38.60 -45.32
N ILE A 242 -19.70 -37.87 -46.00
CA ILE A 242 -18.34 -38.32 -46.25
C ILE A 242 -17.51 -38.25 -44.96
N ASP A 243 -17.22 -39.40 -44.35
CA ASP A 243 -16.27 -39.51 -43.24
C ASP A 243 -14.97 -40.22 -43.68
N ASN A 244 -14.00 -39.42 -44.12
CA ASN A 244 -12.69 -39.88 -44.56
C ASN A 244 -11.57 -39.13 -43.83
N LYS A 245 -10.42 -39.81 -43.62
CA LYS A 245 -9.22 -39.21 -42.99
C LYS A 245 -8.74 -37.94 -43.71
N LEU A 246 -8.99 -37.81 -45.01
CA LEU A 246 -8.68 -36.61 -45.79
C LEU A 246 -9.65 -35.46 -45.51
N THR A 247 -10.96 -35.72 -45.43
CA THR A 247 -11.96 -34.67 -45.23
C THR A 247 -11.97 -34.16 -43.78
N ARG A 248 -11.74 -35.03 -42.79
CA ARG A 248 -11.44 -34.59 -41.41
C ARG A 248 -10.20 -33.67 -41.34
N LYS A 249 -9.11 -34.03 -42.03
CA LYS A 249 -7.92 -33.17 -42.15
C LYS A 249 -8.14 -31.84 -42.87
N ILE A 250 -9.21 -31.70 -43.65
CA ILE A 250 -9.62 -30.42 -44.25
C ILE A 250 -10.45 -29.62 -43.23
N ALA A 251 -11.29 -30.28 -42.43
CA ALA A 251 -12.07 -29.65 -41.36
C ALA A 251 -11.20 -28.98 -40.28
N ASP A 252 -10.02 -29.56 -39.98
CA ASP A 252 -8.99 -28.95 -39.12
C ASP A 252 -8.62 -27.50 -39.51
N TYR A 253 -8.81 -27.12 -40.79
CA TYR A 253 -8.53 -25.78 -41.33
C TYR A 253 -9.78 -25.02 -41.80
N ILE A 254 -10.86 -25.73 -42.13
CA ILE A 254 -12.08 -25.19 -42.75
C ILE A 254 -13.29 -25.82 -42.08
N THR A 255 -13.86 -25.15 -41.09
CA THR A 255 -15.10 -25.59 -40.41
C THR A 255 -16.22 -25.84 -41.42
N ILE A 256 -16.83 -27.03 -41.36
CA ILE A 256 -17.95 -27.42 -42.22
C ILE A 256 -19.23 -27.33 -41.37
N PRO A 257 -20.19 -26.45 -41.69
CA PRO A 257 -21.33 -26.19 -40.81
C PRO A 257 -22.33 -27.35 -40.80
N ALA A 258 -22.51 -28.01 -39.65
CA ALA A 258 -23.66 -28.91 -39.42
C ALA A 258 -24.88 -28.17 -38.85
N LEU A 259 -24.67 -27.34 -37.82
CA LEU A 259 -25.72 -26.53 -37.20
C LEU A 259 -25.27 -25.06 -37.21
N ILE A 260 -26.09 -24.19 -37.79
CA ILE A 260 -25.89 -22.74 -37.78
C ILE A 260 -26.85 -22.13 -36.76
N THR A 261 -26.33 -21.31 -35.86
CA THR A 261 -27.10 -20.71 -34.75
C THR A 261 -26.72 -19.24 -34.56
N ASN A 262 -27.54 -18.48 -33.85
CA ASN A 262 -27.16 -17.12 -33.40
C ASN A 262 -26.02 -17.12 -32.35
N TYR A 263 -25.62 -18.30 -31.84
CA TYR A 263 -24.44 -18.44 -31.00
C TYR A 263 -23.18 -18.74 -31.83
N GLY A 264 -23.29 -19.51 -32.91
CA GLY A 264 -22.16 -19.85 -33.77
C GLY A 264 -22.45 -21.04 -34.67
N ILE A 265 -21.39 -21.62 -35.21
CA ILE A 265 -21.44 -22.80 -36.08
C ILE A 265 -20.94 -24.01 -35.29
N VAL A 266 -21.65 -25.13 -35.38
CA VAL A 266 -21.17 -26.46 -34.97
C VAL A 266 -20.52 -27.12 -36.18
N ASP A 267 -19.30 -27.64 -36.02
CA ASP A 267 -18.64 -28.40 -37.10
C ASP A 267 -19.32 -29.77 -37.34
N TYR A 268 -19.31 -30.20 -38.59
CA TYR A 268 -19.90 -31.46 -39.03
C TYR A 268 -19.26 -32.70 -38.39
N TYR A 269 -17.93 -32.76 -38.26
CA TYR A 269 -17.28 -33.93 -37.66
C TYR A 269 -17.42 -33.95 -36.14
N ASP A 270 -17.39 -32.80 -35.48
CA ASP A 270 -17.78 -32.67 -34.07
C ASP A 270 -19.23 -33.18 -33.87
N TYR A 271 -20.16 -32.83 -34.76
CA TYR A 271 -21.54 -33.32 -34.65
C TYR A 271 -21.65 -34.84 -34.86
N GLN A 272 -20.99 -35.40 -35.88
CA GLN A 272 -21.02 -36.84 -36.16
C GLN A 272 -20.40 -37.68 -35.04
N ASP A 273 -19.26 -37.26 -34.47
CA ASP A 273 -18.62 -38.00 -33.37
C ASP A 273 -19.49 -38.04 -32.10
N LYS A 274 -20.33 -37.02 -31.90
CA LYS A 274 -21.26 -36.92 -30.76
C LYS A 274 -22.56 -37.67 -31.01
N LEU A 275 -23.04 -37.67 -32.26
CA LEU A 275 -24.13 -38.55 -32.71
C LEU A 275 -23.74 -40.03 -32.51
N ALA A 276 -22.52 -40.40 -32.88
CA ALA A 276 -21.96 -41.74 -32.65
C ALA A 276 -21.78 -42.07 -31.16
N ALA A 277 -21.37 -41.10 -30.34
CA ALA A 277 -21.26 -41.30 -28.89
C ALA A 277 -22.64 -41.50 -28.22
N ALA A 278 -23.64 -40.70 -28.58
CA ALA A 278 -25.01 -40.83 -28.10
C ALA A 278 -25.66 -42.15 -28.56
N ALA A 279 -25.39 -42.60 -29.80
CA ALA A 279 -25.86 -43.88 -30.30
C ALA A 279 -25.35 -45.07 -29.47
N ARG A 280 -24.09 -45.03 -29.03
CA ARG A 280 -23.51 -46.07 -28.15
C ARG A 280 -24.16 -46.12 -26.76
N GLN A 281 -24.65 -44.99 -26.25
CA GLN A 281 -25.29 -44.91 -24.93
C GLN A 281 -26.76 -45.38 -24.92
N ASN A 282 -27.51 -45.15 -26.01
CA ASN A 282 -28.94 -45.46 -26.07
C ASN A 282 -29.26 -46.86 -26.64
N TYR A 283 -28.26 -47.69 -26.93
CA TYR A 283 -28.41 -48.95 -27.70
C TYR A 283 -29.24 -50.05 -27.02
N GLN A 284 -29.67 -49.88 -25.76
CA GLN A 284 -30.27 -50.95 -24.94
C GLN A 284 -31.72 -50.71 -24.51
N THR A 285 -32.34 -49.54 -24.77
CA THR A 285 -33.52 -49.10 -23.98
C THR A 285 -34.74 -48.62 -24.77
N VAL A 286 -34.71 -48.52 -26.11
CA VAL A 286 -35.82 -47.93 -26.90
C VAL A 286 -35.98 -48.61 -28.25
N SER A 287 -37.21 -48.64 -28.78
CA SER A 287 -37.52 -48.93 -30.20
C SER A 287 -36.63 -48.14 -31.15
N ALA A 288 -36.16 -48.77 -32.23
CA ALA A 288 -35.12 -48.23 -33.11
C ALA A 288 -35.46 -46.88 -33.76
N ALA A 289 -36.75 -46.64 -34.08
CA ALA A 289 -37.20 -45.37 -34.67
C ALA A 289 -37.14 -44.21 -33.65
N ASP A 290 -37.73 -44.40 -32.46
CA ASP A 290 -37.71 -43.41 -31.39
C ASP A 290 -36.30 -43.17 -30.85
N ALA A 291 -35.47 -44.23 -30.83
CA ALA A 291 -34.06 -44.14 -30.48
C ALA A 291 -33.33 -43.17 -31.42
N ALA A 292 -33.50 -43.31 -32.74
CA ALA A 292 -32.82 -42.44 -33.72
C ALA A 292 -33.19 -40.95 -33.55
N VAL A 293 -34.47 -40.64 -33.29
CA VAL A 293 -34.93 -39.27 -33.02
C VAL A 293 -34.32 -38.72 -31.72
N LYS A 294 -34.34 -39.52 -30.64
CA LYS A 294 -33.75 -39.13 -29.34
C LYS A 294 -32.23 -38.94 -29.42
N ILE A 295 -31.52 -39.79 -30.17
CA ILE A 295 -30.07 -39.70 -30.41
C ILE A 295 -29.73 -38.41 -31.17
N LYS A 296 -30.46 -38.08 -32.25
CA LYS A 296 -30.31 -36.80 -32.95
C LYS A 296 -30.56 -35.61 -32.02
N GLN A 297 -31.65 -35.64 -31.26
CA GLN A 297 -32.00 -34.58 -30.31
C GLN A 297 -30.91 -34.37 -29.24
N GLN A 298 -30.41 -35.45 -28.63
CA GLN A 298 -29.33 -35.40 -27.65
C GLN A 298 -28.01 -34.86 -28.24
N ALA A 299 -27.64 -35.28 -29.46
CA ALA A 299 -26.43 -34.77 -30.13
C ALA A 299 -26.54 -33.27 -30.44
N CYS A 300 -27.70 -32.82 -30.92
CA CYS A 300 -27.99 -31.42 -31.19
C CYS A 300 -27.98 -30.58 -29.90
N GLN A 301 -28.64 -31.04 -28.84
CA GLN A 301 -28.60 -30.41 -27.51
C GLN A 301 -27.19 -30.34 -26.94
N TRP A 302 -26.40 -31.42 -27.05
CA TRP A 302 -25.00 -31.42 -26.61
C TRP A 302 -24.19 -30.35 -27.35
N ALA A 303 -24.31 -30.28 -28.68
CA ALA A 303 -23.56 -29.34 -29.51
C ALA A 303 -23.94 -27.87 -29.24
N ILE A 304 -25.24 -27.58 -29.08
CA ILE A 304 -25.74 -26.25 -28.71
C ILE A 304 -25.22 -25.85 -27.32
N ASN A 305 -25.30 -26.76 -26.34
CA ASN A 305 -24.81 -26.49 -24.99
C ASN A 305 -23.29 -26.31 -24.96
N ASN A 306 -22.53 -27.05 -25.79
CA ASN A 306 -21.09 -26.83 -25.96
C ASN A 306 -20.76 -25.44 -26.54
N LEU A 307 -21.51 -24.95 -27.54
CA LEU A 307 -21.36 -23.59 -28.06
C LEU A 307 -21.64 -22.51 -27.00
N ILE A 308 -22.73 -22.66 -26.23
CA ILE A 308 -23.07 -21.71 -25.15
C ILE A 308 -21.98 -21.76 -24.06
N TYR A 309 -21.52 -22.96 -23.70
CA TYR A 309 -20.45 -23.18 -22.73
C TYR A 309 -19.13 -22.52 -23.16
N GLN A 310 -18.70 -22.71 -24.42
CA GLN A 310 -17.51 -22.07 -24.98
C GLN A 310 -17.62 -20.52 -24.93
N LYS A 311 -18.80 -19.95 -25.21
CA LYS A 311 -19.01 -18.50 -25.05
C LYS A 311 -18.90 -18.03 -23.61
N LEU A 312 -19.41 -18.79 -22.65
CA LEU A 312 -19.29 -18.45 -21.23
C LEU A 312 -17.83 -18.54 -20.76
N VAL A 313 -17.10 -19.60 -21.15
CA VAL A 313 -15.65 -19.73 -20.90
C VAL A 313 -14.89 -18.51 -21.45
N ALA A 314 -15.19 -18.08 -22.67
CA ALA A 314 -14.61 -16.87 -23.28
C ALA A 314 -15.04 -15.57 -22.57
N LYS A 315 -16.29 -15.44 -22.13
CA LYS A 315 -16.81 -14.27 -21.38
C LYS A 315 -16.01 -14.05 -20.09
N TYR A 316 -15.86 -15.11 -19.29
CA TYR A 316 -15.16 -15.07 -18.00
C TYR A 316 -13.63 -15.21 -18.12
N ARG A 317 -13.10 -15.43 -19.34
CA ARG A 317 -11.68 -15.70 -19.61
C ARG A 317 -11.10 -16.84 -18.76
N LEU A 318 -11.91 -17.88 -18.53
CA LEU A 318 -11.39 -19.08 -17.89
C LEU A 318 -10.38 -19.74 -18.84
N GLU A 319 -9.17 -19.98 -18.35
CA GLU A 319 -8.22 -20.82 -19.07
C GLU A 319 -8.84 -22.20 -19.27
N LEU A 320 -8.65 -22.80 -20.45
CA LEU A 320 -9.10 -24.16 -20.70
C LEU A 320 -8.17 -25.14 -19.97
N ALA A 321 -8.38 -25.28 -18.67
CA ALA A 321 -7.66 -26.26 -17.85
C ALA A 321 -7.85 -27.65 -18.44
N ALA A 322 -6.80 -28.48 -18.39
CA ALA A 322 -6.73 -29.77 -19.08
C ALA A 322 -7.79 -30.81 -18.65
N SER A 323 -8.56 -30.53 -17.58
CA SER A 323 -9.73 -31.32 -17.19
C SER A 323 -11.02 -30.53 -17.40
N ALA A 324 -11.92 -31.06 -18.24
CA ALA A 324 -13.22 -30.48 -18.53
C ALA A 324 -14.14 -30.35 -17.29
N SER A 325 -13.97 -31.20 -16.27
CA SER A 325 -14.82 -31.20 -15.07
C SER A 325 -14.55 -29.99 -14.17
N GLY A 326 -13.28 -29.62 -13.97
CA GLY A 326 -12.89 -28.43 -13.19
C GLY A 326 -13.45 -27.15 -13.80
N ASN A 327 -13.44 -27.08 -15.14
CA ASN A 327 -14.02 -25.95 -15.86
C ASN A 327 -15.55 -25.84 -15.65
N LYS A 328 -16.33 -26.94 -15.60
CA LYS A 328 -17.79 -26.85 -15.34
C LYS A 328 -18.08 -26.30 -13.94
N TYR A 329 -17.36 -26.73 -12.90
CA TYR A 329 -17.55 -26.22 -11.53
C TYR A 329 -17.26 -24.72 -11.45
N ASN A 330 -16.10 -24.30 -11.98
CA ASN A 330 -15.72 -22.88 -12.02
C ASN A 330 -16.75 -22.05 -12.81
N LEU A 331 -17.22 -22.55 -13.96
CA LEU A 331 -18.22 -21.87 -14.77
C LEU A 331 -19.57 -21.74 -14.05
N ALA A 332 -20.00 -22.76 -13.32
CA ALA A 332 -21.23 -22.69 -12.54
C ALA A 332 -21.16 -21.62 -11.43
N LYS A 333 -20.03 -21.53 -10.73
CA LYS A 333 -19.79 -20.49 -9.73
C LYS A 333 -19.75 -19.07 -10.35
N GLN A 334 -19.15 -18.91 -11.53
CA GLN A 334 -19.14 -17.62 -12.24
C GLN A 334 -20.52 -17.22 -12.76
N VAL A 335 -21.31 -18.16 -13.33
CA VAL A 335 -22.69 -17.88 -13.79
C VAL A 335 -23.61 -17.45 -12.65
N ILE A 336 -23.44 -18.01 -11.46
CA ILE A 336 -24.20 -17.59 -10.26
C ILE A 336 -23.81 -16.17 -9.83
N LEU A 337 -22.53 -15.80 -9.95
CA LEU A 337 -22.01 -14.48 -9.62
C LEU A 337 -22.20 -13.41 -10.71
N ASP A 338 -22.65 -13.78 -11.91
CA ASP A 338 -22.76 -12.86 -13.05
C ASP A 338 -23.96 -11.92 -12.92
N ASP A 339 -23.69 -10.62 -12.83
CA ASP A 339 -24.71 -9.56 -12.66
C ASP A 339 -25.73 -9.50 -13.80
N GLU A 340 -25.38 -9.92 -15.04
CA GLU A 340 -26.31 -9.92 -16.18
C GLU A 340 -27.25 -11.14 -16.14
N ILE A 341 -26.77 -12.29 -15.63
CA ILE A 341 -27.55 -13.53 -15.54
C ILE A 341 -28.41 -13.57 -14.27
N ASN A 342 -27.87 -13.07 -13.16
CA ASN A 342 -28.44 -13.23 -11.82
C ASN A 342 -28.86 -11.91 -11.14
N GLN A 343 -29.01 -10.83 -11.91
CA GLN A 343 -29.36 -9.47 -11.46
C GLN A 343 -30.45 -9.43 -10.37
N VAL A 344 -31.56 -10.17 -10.57
CA VAL A 344 -32.71 -10.17 -9.65
C VAL A 344 -32.35 -10.81 -8.31
N SER A 345 -31.64 -11.93 -8.31
CA SER A 345 -31.24 -12.61 -7.07
C SER A 345 -30.12 -11.85 -6.35
N LEU A 346 -29.16 -11.28 -7.09
CA LEU A 346 -28.12 -10.42 -6.52
C LEU A 346 -28.69 -9.13 -5.91
N ALA A 347 -29.68 -8.50 -6.54
CA ALA A 347 -30.39 -7.35 -5.97
C ALA A 347 -31.22 -7.70 -4.72
N ARG A 348 -31.83 -8.91 -4.67
CA ARG A 348 -32.50 -9.41 -3.46
C ARG A 348 -31.50 -9.65 -2.33
N VAL A 349 -30.37 -10.30 -2.61
CA VAL A 349 -29.26 -10.51 -1.65
C VAL A 349 -28.73 -9.20 -1.09
N GLN A 350 -28.46 -8.21 -1.95
CA GLN A 350 -28.00 -6.89 -1.50
C GLN A 350 -29.03 -6.23 -0.56
N LYS A 351 -30.31 -6.26 -0.92
CA LYS A 351 -31.40 -5.71 -0.11
C LYS A 351 -31.58 -6.44 1.23
N ILE A 352 -31.30 -7.75 1.29
CA ILE A 352 -31.26 -8.52 2.54
C ILE A 352 -30.10 -8.02 3.40
N GLU A 353 -28.87 -7.94 2.86
CA GLU A 353 -27.72 -7.43 3.61
C GLU A 353 -27.95 -6.01 4.13
N ASP A 354 -28.52 -5.11 3.32
CA ASP A 354 -28.72 -3.71 3.69
C ASP A 354 -29.77 -3.52 4.79
N LEU A 355 -30.83 -4.34 4.79
CA LEU A 355 -31.83 -4.34 5.87
C LEU A 355 -31.27 -4.92 7.18
N LEU A 356 -30.48 -6.00 7.09
CA LEU A 356 -29.82 -6.59 8.26
C LEU A 356 -28.78 -5.63 8.86
N LYS A 357 -28.00 -4.92 8.03
CA LYS A 357 -27.09 -3.83 8.45
C LYS A 357 -27.83 -2.65 9.09
N ALA A 358 -29.10 -2.42 8.74
CA ALA A 358 -29.98 -1.44 9.38
C ALA A 358 -30.66 -1.95 10.66
N GLY A 359 -30.25 -3.11 11.20
CA GLY A 359 -30.76 -3.66 12.46
C GLY A 359 -32.15 -4.30 12.35
N LYS A 360 -32.60 -4.70 11.16
CA LYS A 360 -33.84 -5.47 10.99
C LYS A 360 -33.62 -6.95 11.30
N ASP A 361 -34.58 -7.56 12.00
CA ASP A 361 -34.56 -9.00 12.27
C ASP A 361 -34.78 -9.82 10.99
N PHE A 362 -34.20 -11.02 10.96
CA PHE A 362 -34.36 -12.01 9.91
C PHE A 362 -35.85 -12.29 9.57
N SER A 363 -36.74 -12.26 10.56
CA SER A 363 -38.19 -12.47 10.37
C SER A 363 -38.86 -11.41 9.50
N GLU A 364 -38.36 -10.16 9.51
CA GLU A 364 -38.87 -9.11 8.62
C GLU A 364 -38.32 -9.24 7.19
N VAL A 365 -37.11 -9.79 7.07
CA VAL A 365 -36.30 -9.79 5.85
C VAL A 365 -36.51 -11.04 5.00
N LYS A 366 -36.96 -12.17 5.60
CA LYS A 366 -37.26 -13.44 4.92
C LYS A 366 -38.13 -13.34 3.66
N LYS A 367 -38.98 -12.31 3.55
CA LYS A 367 -39.81 -12.01 2.36
C LYS A 367 -39.03 -11.68 1.07
N PHE A 368 -37.71 -11.51 1.15
CA PHE A 368 -36.83 -11.35 -0.02
C PHE A 368 -36.08 -12.64 -0.39
N GLY A 369 -36.16 -13.67 0.44
CA GLY A 369 -35.62 -15.01 0.16
C GLY A 369 -36.60 -15.89 -0.61
N ASP A 370 -36.06 -16.96 -1.19
CA ASP A 370 -36.81 -18.10 -1.73
C ASP A 370 -36.92 -19.25 -0.69
N GLY A 371 -36.13 -19.18 0.38
CA GLY A 371 -36.22 -20.07 1.54
C GLY A 371 -35.72 -19.39 2.82
N PHE A 372 -36.22 -19.83 3.96
CA PHE A 372 -35.85 -19.32 5.29
C PHE A 372 -35.94 -20.46 6.30
N GLU A 373 -34.93 -20.59 7.16
CA GLU A 373 -34.94 -21.53 8.28
C GLU A 373 -34.44 -20.81 9.54
N GLU A 374 -35.23 -20.87 10.60
CA GLU A 374 -34.91 -20.27 11.90
C GLU A 374 -34.65 -21.39 12.91
N GLY A 375 -33.48 -21.36 13.56
CA GLY A 375 -33.13 -22.33 14.57
C GLY A 375 -32.64 -23.67 14.03
N ALA A 376 -31.95 -23.68 12.88
CA ALA A 376 -31.41 -24.90 12.28
C ALA A 376 -30.18 -25.38 13.07
N TYR A 377 -30.31 -26.52 13.75
CA TYR A 377 -29.21 -27.19 14.45
C TYR A 377 -28.53 -28.19 13.52
N LEU A 378 -27.29 -27.89 13.11
CA LEU A 378 -26.53 -28.69 12.16
C LEU A 378 -25.23 -29.20 12.80
N LYS A 379 -24.85 -30.44 12.52
CA LYS A 379 -23.49 -30.92 12.78
C LYS A 379 -22.49 -30.14 11.91
N ARG A 380 -21.26 -29.92 12.39
CA ARG A 380 -20.25 -29.11 11.71
C ARG A 380 -19.99 -29.59 10.28
N ASP A 381 -19.84 -30.90 10.06
CA ASP A 381 -19.66 -31.50 8.72
C ASP A 381 -20.80 -31.15 7.74
N LEU A 382 -22.04 -31.16 8.23
CA LEU A 382 -23.24 -30.87 7.43
C LEU A 382 -23.36 -29.36 7.16
N ALA A 383 -22.99 -28.53 8.14
CA ALA A 383 -22.93 -27.08 7.98
C ALA A 383 -21.85 -26.67 6.96
N GLU A 384 -20.65 -27.26 7.03
CA GLU A 384 -19.56 -27.02 6.08
C GLU A 384 -19.91 -27.52 4.66
N SER A 385 -20.56 -28.67 4.54
CA SER A 385 -21.07 -29.17 3.25
C SER A 385 -22.14 -28.25 2.64
N LYS A 386 -23.05 -27.69 3.46
CA LYS A 386 -24.15 -26.82 3.01
C LYS A 386 -23.72 -25.37 2.75
N PHE A 387 -22.75 -24.84 3.51
CA PHE A 387 -22.41 -23.42 3.57
C PHE A 387 -20.92 -23.09 3.32
N SER A 388 -20.09 -24.10 3.03
CA SER A 388 -18.63 -24.01 2.97
C SER A 388 -17.98 -23.60 4.31
N GLN A 389 -16.65 -23.57 4.34
CA GLN A 389 -15.84 -23.31 5.55
C GLN A 389 -16.08 -21.92 6.17
N ALA A 390 -16.75 -21.02 5.44
CA ALA A 390 -17.17 -19.70 5.93
C ALA A 390 -18.00 -19.77 7.22
N ILE A 391 -18.79 -20.84 7.43
CA ILE A 391 -19.61 -20.98 8.65
C ILE A 391 -18.78 -21.25 9.91
N ASN A 392 -17.65 -21.96 9.77
CA ASN A 392 -16.75 -22.25 10.89
C ASN A 392 -16.02 -20.98 11.35
N SER A 393 -15.68 -20.08 10.41
CA SER A 393 -15.08 -18.78 10.70
C SER A 393 -16.04 -17.71 11.22
N LEU A 394 -17.35 -17.97 11.24
CA LEU A 394 -18.35 -16.99 11.68
C LEU A 394 -18.41 -16.93 13.23
N PRO A 395 -18.30 -15.75 13.86
CA PRO A 395 -18.52 -15.61 15.30
C PRO A 395 -20.01 -15.75 15.67
N ILE A 396 -20.28 -16.05 16.94
CA ILE A 396 -21.65 -16.08 17.48
C ILE A 396 -22.21 -14.64 17.52
N GLY A 397 -23.46 -14.47 17.10
CA GLY A 397 -24.12 -13.17 16.99
C GLY A 397 -23.68 -12.33 15.80
N GLN A 398 -22.98 -12.93 14.81
CA GLN A 398 -22.60 -12.25 13.57
C GLN A 398 -23.31 -12.81 12.35
N ILE A 399 -23.57 -11.91 11.41
CA ILE A 399 -24.22 -12.17 10.12
C ILE A 399 -23.12 -12.32 9.06
N SER A 400 -23.17 -13.40 8.28
CA SER A 400 -22.25 -13.65 7.18
C SER A 400 -22.43 -12.64 6.05
N SER A 401 -21.37 -12.38 5.30
CA SER A 401 -21.52 -11.93 3.91
C SER A 401 -22.23 -13.01 3.07
N LYS A 402 -22.71 -12.66 1.87
CA LYS A 402 -23.32 -13.64 0.95
C LYS A 402 -22.40 -14.84 0.67
N ILE A 403 -22.82 -16.02 1.12
CA ILE A 403 -22.18 -17.31 0.87
C ILE A 403 -22.73 -17.86 -0.45
N VAL A 404 -21.83 -18.22 -1.37
CA VAL A 404 -22.18 -18.66 -2.74
C VAL A 404 -22.08 -20.18 -2.84
N THR A 405 -23.19 -20.83 -3.21
CA THR A 405 -23.27 -22.29 -3.44
C THR A 405 -23.61 -22.59 -4.90
N ALA A 406 -23.75 -23.87 -5.25
CA ALA A 406 -24.18 -24.29 -6.59
C ALA A 406 -25.67 -24.02 -6.90
N SER A 407 -26.48 -23.66 -5.90
CA SER A 407 -27.92 -23.40 -6.02
C SER A 407 -28.30 -21.92 -5.83
N GLY A 408 -27.41 -21.11 -5.25
CA GLY A 408 -27.65 -19.69 -5.03
C GLY A 408 -26.83 -19.09 -3.91
N PHE A 409 -27.49 -18.25 -3.12
CA PHE A 409 -26.87 -17.44 -2.08
C PHE A 409 -27.50 -17.73 -0.72
N TYR A 410 -26.65 -17.81 0.31
CA TYR A 410 -27.08 -17.85 1.70
C TYR A 410 -26.56 -16.62 2.45
N ILE A 411 -27.39 -16.04 3.31
CA ILE A 411 -26.97 -15.11 4.35
C ILE A 411 -27.36 -15.75 5.68
N ILE A 412 -26.39 -15.89 6.59
CA ILE A 412 -26.48 -16.75 7.76
C ILE A 412 -26.13 -15.96 9.01
N GLU A 413 -26.90 -16.12 10.07
CA GLU A 413 -26.55 -15.73 11.43
C GLU A 413 -26.28 -17.00 12.25
N LYS A 414 -25.11 -17.07 12.89
CA LYS A 414 -24.78 -18.14 13.85
C LYS A 414 -25.08 -17.63 15.25
N TYR A 415 -26.06 -18.23 15.92
CA TYR A 415 -26.56 -17.73 17.22
C TYR A 415 -26.17 -18.64 18.41
N SER A 416 -25.73 -19.87 18.16
CA SER A 416 -25.14 -20.74 19.19
C SER A 416 -24.20 -21.78 18.58
N GLU A 417 -23.28 -22.30 19.38
CA GLU A 417 -22.38 -23.39 19.04
C GLU A 417 -22.09 -24.22 20.29
N SER A 418 -22.28 -25.55 20.21
CA SER A 418 -22.08 -26.48 21.32
C SER A 418 -21.41 -27.76 20.83
N GLY A 419 -20.10 -27.88 21.07
CA GLY A 419 -19.28 -29.02 20.64
C GLY A 419 -19.20 -29.13 19.12
N ASP A 420 -20.00 -30.04 18.56
CA ASP A 420 -20.12 -30.28 17.11
C ASP A 420 -21.40 -29.68 16.49
N VAL A 421 -22.35 -29.20 17.30
CA VAL A 421 -23.61 -28.65 16.80
C VAL A 421 -23.50 -27.12 16.68
N ILE A 422 -23.67 -26.61 15.47
CA ILE A 422 -23.78 -25.18 15.17
C ILE A 422 -25.26 -24.86 14.96
N ALA A 423 -25.75 -23.82 15.63
CA ALA A 423 -27.13 -23.37 15.54
C ALA A 423 -27.21 -22.06 14.72
N VAL A 424 -27.97 -22.09 13.63
CA VAL A 424 -28.02 -21.00 12.65
C VAL A 424 -29.44 -20.55 12.30
N LYS A 425 -29.59 -19.28 11.96
CA LYS A 425 -30.70 -18.76 11.14
C LYS A 425 -30.15 -18.48 9.74
N TYR A 426 -30.90 -18.74 8.68
CA TYR A 426 -30.47 -18.34 7.34
C TYR A 426 -31.61 -17.95 6.40
N ILE A 427 -31.30 -17.06 5.47
CA ILE A 427 -32.11 -16.75 4.29
C ILE A 427 -31.39 -17.31 3.06
N PHE A 428 -32.11 -18.07 2.24
CA PHE A 428 -31.66 -18.56 0.95
C PHE A 428 -32.29 -17.73 -0.18
N VAL A 429 -31.48 -17.34 -1.17
CA VAL A 429 -31.93 -16.75 -2.42
C VAL A 429 -31.46 -17.65 -3.55
N LYS A 430 -32.40 -18.26 -4.28
CA LYS A 430 -32.09 -19.13 -5.43
C LYS A 430 -31.44 -18.30 -6.53
N ALA A 431 -30.30 -18.77 -7.04
CA ALA A 431 -29.74 -18.25 -8.27
C ALA A 431 -30.22 -19.09 -9.46
N LYS A 432 -30.20 -18.49 -10.63
CA LYS A 432 -30.25 -19.18 -11.91
C LYS A 432 -28.92 -19.90 -12.11
N THR A 433 -28.96 -21.22 -12.09
CA THR A 433 -27.77 -22.08 -12.21
C THR A 433 -27.25 -22.12 -13.66
N LEU A 434 -26.08 -22.72 -13.87
CA LEU A 434 -25.55 -22.97 -15.21
C LEU A 434 -26.52 -23.82 -16.06
N ASP A 435 -27.12 -24.86 -15.48
CA ASP A 435 -27.99 -25.76 -16.23
C ASP A 435 -29.39 -25.13 -16.48
N ASP A 436 -29.90 -24.27 -15.57
CA ASP A 436 -31.06 -23.39 -15.84
C ASP A 436 -30.76 -22.43 -17.01
N TYR A 437 -29.59 -21.79 -17.00
CA TYR A 437 -29.17 -20.83 -18.03
C TYR A 437 -29.00 -21.50 -19.41
N LEU A 438 -28.35 -22.66 -19.45
CA LEU A 438 -28.21 -23.46 -20.67
C LEU A 438 -29.59 -23.83 -21.25
N THR A 439 -30.50 -24.32 -20.40
CA THR A 439 -31.87 -24.67 -20.81
C THR A 439 -32.64 -23.47 -21.36
N GLU A 440 -32.59 -22.31 -20.70
CA GLU A 440 -33.21 -21.08 -21.21
C GLU A 440 -32.61 -20.67 -22.56
N LYS A 441 -31.28 -20.69 -22.71
CA LYS A 441 -30.64 -20.25 -23.97
C LYS A 441 -30.89 -21.24 -25.10
N GLN A 442 -30.95 -22.54 -24.83
CA GLN A 442 -31.35 -23.58 -25.78
C GLN A 442 -32.79 -23.38 -26.26
N ASN A 443 -33.73 -23.10 -25.36
CA ASN A 443 -35.15 -22.89 -25.71
C ASN A 443 -35.40 -21.59 -26.50
N ASN A 444 -34.53 -20.59 -26.37
CA ASN A 444 -34.57 -19.33 -27.12
C ASN A 444 -33.68 -19.35 -28.38
N LEU A 445 -33.09 -20.49 -28.74
CA LEU A 445 -32.10 -20.59 -29.80
C LEU A 445 -32.75 -20.78 -31.17
N LYS A 446 -32.34 -19.98 -32.16
CA LYS A 446 -32.68 -20.24 -33.56
C LYS A 446 -31.62 -21.16 -34.15
N VAL A 447 -32.00 -22.42 -34.38
CA VAL A 447 -31.16 -23.45 -35.01
C VAL A 447 -31.57 -23.59 -36.47
N PHE A 448 -30.58 -23.56 -37.37
CA PHE A 448 -30.72 -24.01 -38.75
C PHE A 448 -29.82 -25.25 -38.93
N SER A 449 -30.43 -26.42 -39.09
CA SER A 449 -29.70 -27.66 -39.35
C SER A 449 -29.41 -27.80 -40.85
N LEU A 450 -28.24 -28.34 -41.16
CA LEU A 450 -27.86 -28.76 -42.52
C LEU A 450 -27.75 -30.30 -42.64
N VAL A 451 -27.93 -31.04 -41.54
CA VAL A 451 -27.71 -32.51 -41.44
C VAL A 451 -29.04 -33.28 -41.26
N ASP A 452 -30.16 -32.56 -41.20
CA ASP A 452 -31.52 -33.07 -41.12
C ASP A 452 -32.30 -32.77 -42.41
#